data_AF-A0A9E0BNI9-F1
#
_entry.id   AF-A0A9E0BNI9-F1
#
_cell.length_a   1.000
_cell.length_b   1.000
_cell.length_c   1.000
_cell.angle_alpha   90.00
_cell.angle_beta   90.00
_cell.angle_gamma   90.00
#
_symmetry.space_group_name_H-M   'P 1'
#
loop_
_entity.id
_entity.type
_entity.pdbx_description
1 polymer ?
#
loop_
_entity_poly.entity_id
_entity_poly.type
_entity_poly.pdbx_seq_one_letter_code
_entity_poly.pdbx_strand_id
1 'polypeptide(L)'
;MRGLGVLVVVMALAGAARAETWVDTGHVTYVDVDSLRRGDDGLIYYLEKAKYGDDHTPRRAAVDCVRRVSYSSYVLQYLPDWRSRGQGVSPGTMGQELLDFVCSRVR
;
A
#
# COMPACT_ATOMS: atom_id res chain seq x y z
N MET A 1 50.55 15.55 -26.40
CA MET A 1 49.48 14.63 -25.97
C MET A 1 48.60 15.40 -25.00
N ARG A 2 47.42 15.87 -25.45
CA ARG A 2 46.50 16.74 -24.68
C ARG A 2 45.40 15.86 -24.07
N GLY A 3 45.16 16.03 -22.77
CA GLY A 3 44.28 15.19 -21.96
C GLY A 3 42.80 15.35 -22.29
N LEU A 4 42.06 14.24 -22.09
CA LEU A 4 40.61 14.17 -22.11
C LEU A 4 40.01 15.08 -21.02
N GLY A 5 39.00 15.86 -21.40
CA GLY A 5 38.05 16.47 -20.48
C GLY A 5 36.64 16.07 -20.91
N VAL A 6 36.17 14.93 -20.41
CA VAL A 6 34.78 14.47 -20.56
C VAL A 6 33.95 15.20 -19.51
N LEU A 7 33.02 16.06 -19.94
CA LEU A 7 32.05 16.71 -19.06
C LEU A 7 30.73 15.92 -19.15
N VAL A 8 30.50 14.99 -18.23
CA VAL A 8 29.20 14.34 -18.06
C VAL A 8 28.36 15.25 -17.16
N VAL A 9 27.34 15.89 -17.74
CA VAL A 9 26.30 16.57 -16.97
C VAL A 9 25.29 15.51 -16.53
N VAL A 10 25.42 15.02 -15.29
CA VAL A 10 24.38 14.21 -14.64
C VAL A 10 23.40 15.19 -13.99
N MET A 11 22.33 15.56 -14.71
CA MET A 11 21.18 16.17 -14.04
C MET A 11 20.44 15.08 -13.28
N ALA A 12 20.64 15.06 -11.97
CA ALA A 12 19.95 14.20 -11.04
C ALA A 12 18.44 14.40 -11.16
N LEU A 13 17.72 13.35 -11.53
CA LEU A 13 16.29 13.23 -11.32
C LEU A 13 16.06 13.23 -9.81
N ALA A 14 15.74 14.39 -9.24
CA ALA A 14 15.19 14.48 -7.90
C ALA A 14 13.82 13.79 -7.93
N GLY A 15 13.80 12.50 -7.59
CA GLY A 15 12.56 11.76 -7.37
C GLY A 15 11.80 12.48 -6.27
N ALA A 16 10.70 13.12 -6.62
CA ALA A 16 9.80 13.71 -5.65
C ALA A 16 9.33 12.57 -4.73
N ALA A 17 9.77 12.59 -3.47
CA ALA A 17 9.15 11.80 -2.43
C ALA A 17 7.69 12.27 -2.40
N ARG A 18 6.76 11.42 -2.87
CA ARG A 18 5.35 11.73 -2.81
C ARG A 18 5.00 11.93 -1.34
N ALA A 19 4.36 13.04 -1.02
CA ALA A 19 3.87 13.28 0.34
C ALA A 19 2.91 12.14 0.69
N GLU A 20 3.12 11.51 1.85
CA GLU A 20 2.22 10.46 2.34
C GLU A 20 0.93 11.13 2.85
N THR A 21 -0.23 10.64 2.39
CA THR A 21 -1.54 11.17 2.78
C THR A 21 -2.26 10.15 3.64
N TRP A 22 -1.95 10.14 4.93
CA TRP A 22 -2.53 9.20 5.91
C TRP A 22 -3.96 9.60 6.28
N VAL A 23 -4.92 8.73 5.98
CA VAL A 23 -6.35 8.92 6.29
C VAL A 23 -6.80 7.90 7.32
N ASP A 24 -7.55 8.39 8.31
CA ASP A 24 -8.22 7.55 9.31
C ASP A 24 -9.34 6.76 8.63
N THR A 25 -9.28 5.43 8.73
CA THR A 25 -10.33 4.56 8.19
C THR A 25 -11.51 4.42 9.16
N GLY A 26 -11.50 5.12 10.30
CA GLY A 26 -12.50 4.99 11.36
C GLY A 26 -12.21 3.84 12.35
N HIS A 27 -11.04 3.21 12.25
CA HIS A 27 -10.69 1.99 12.97
C HIS A 27 -9.27 2.01 13.54
N VAL A 28 -8.61 0.86 13.63
CA VAL A 28 -7.28 0.66 14.24
C VAL A 28 -6.12 0.93 13.27
N THR A 29 -6.39 1.36 12.04
CA THR A 29 -5.38 1.60 11.00
C THR A 29 -5.56 2.95 10.32
N TYR A 30 -4.44 3.59 9.97
CA TYR A 30 -4.38 4.63 8.96
C TYR A 30 -4.01 4.02 7.61
N VAL A 31 -4.55 4.55 6.52
CA VAL A 31 -4.18 4.18 5.15
C VAL A 31 -3.58 5.38 4.44
N ASP A 32 -2.42 5.20 3.81
CA ASP A 32 -1.85 6.21 2.91
C ASP A 32 -2.59 6.16 1.57
N VAL A 33 -3.47 7.14 1.32
CA VAL A 33 -4.31 7.11 0.12
C VAL A 33 -3.53 7.34 -1.18
N ASP A 34 -2.34 7.97 -1.11
CA ASP A 34 -1.50 8.17 -2.29
C ASP A 34 -0.71 6.91 -2.66
N SER A 35 -0.64 5.93 -1.75
CA SER A 35 -0.05 4.61 -2.00
C SER A 35 -0.99 3.65 -2.74
N LEU A 36 -2.29 3.97 -2.80
CA LEU A 36 -3.32 3.12 -3.39
C LEU A 36 -3.07 2.91 -4.88
N ARG A 37 -2.87 1.67 -5.29
CA ARG A 37 -2.61 1.31 -6.68
C ARG A 37 -3.18 -0.05 -7.04
N ARG A 38 -3.84 -0.13 -8.19
CA ARG A 38 -4.23 -1.41 -8.79
C ARG A 38 -3.02 -2.06 -9.43
N GLY A 39 -2.74 -3.30 -9.06
CA GLY A 39 -1.76 -4.14 -9.74
C GLY A 39 -2.34 -4.84 -10.96
N ASP A 40 -1.47 -5.37 -11.81
CA ASP A 40 -1.86 -6.11 -13.02
C ASP A 40 -2.57 -7.44 -12.69
N ASP A 41 -2.45 -7.92 -11.45
CA ASP A 41 -3.16 -9.10 -10.95
C ASP A 41 -4.58 -8.78 -10.42
N GLY A 42 -5.04 -7.54 -10.61
CA GLY A 42 -6.38 -7.09 -10.20
C GLY A 42 -6.51 -6.74 -8.73
N LEU A 43 -5.45 -6.93 -7.93
CA LEU A 43 -5.43 -6.55 -6.53
C LEU A 43 -5.15 -5.05 -6.37
N ILE A 44 -5.67 -4.45 -5.29
CA ILE A 44 -5.28 -3.11 -4.87
C ILE A 44 -4.25 -3.23 -3.76
N TYR A 45 -3.10 -2.62 -3.96
CA TYR A 45 -2.03 -2.51 -2.98
C TYR A 45 -2.03 -1.13 -2.32
N TYR A 46 -1.71 -1.10 -1.02
CA TYR A 46 -1.62 0.14 -0.25
C TYR A 46 -0.68 -0.02 0.95
N LEU A 47 -0.32 1.11 1.54
CA LEU A 47 0.36 1.18 2.83
C LEU A 47 -0.65 1.46 3.94
N GLU A 48 -0.54 0.70 5.01
CA GLU A 48 -1.27 0.90 6.25
C GLU A 48 -0.30 1.01 7.43
N LYS A 49 -0.73 1.67 8.50
CA LYS A 49 -0.03 1.62 9.80
C LYS A 49 -1.03 1.62 10.94
N ALA A 50 -0.63 1.11 12.09
CA ALA A 50 -1.49 1.12 13.27
C ALA A 50 -1.80 2.56 13.70
N LYS A 51 -3.06 2.80 14.08
CA LYS A 51 -3.51 4.06 14.67
C LYS A 51 -3.11 4.18 16.13
N TYR A 52 -3.11 3.04 16.83
CA TYR A 52 -2.82 2.93 18.25
C TYR A 52 -1.62 2.01 18.47
N GLY A 53 -0.88 2.23 19.56
CA GLY A 53 0.35 1.51 19.90
C GLY A 53 1.61 2.24 19.46
N ASP A 54 2.78 1.68 19.82
CA ASP A 54 4.07 2.36 19.61
C ASP A 54 4.66 2.16 18.21
N ASP A 55 4.19 1.14 17.48
CA ASP A 55 4.67 0.84 16.13
C ASP A 55 3.75 1.43 15.04
N HIS A 56 4.17 2.59 14.52
CA HIS A 56 3.54 3.27 13.41
C HIS A 56 4.26 3.05 12.07
N THR A 57 5.09 2.00 11.97
CA THR A 57 5.82 1.70 10.74
C THR A 57 4.83 1.38 9.61
N PRO A 58 4.91 2.05 8.44
CA PRO A 58 4.13 1.70 7.27
C PRO A 58 4.37 0.26 6.81
N ARG A 59 3.31 -0.47 6.54
CA ARG A 59 3.37 -1.85 6.02
C ARG A 59 2.45 -2.02 4.83
N ARG A 60 2.83 -2.91 3.91
CA ARG A 60 2.06 -3.15 2.69
C ARG A 60 0.91 -4.09 2.98
N ALA A 61 -0.29 -3.75 2.55
CA ALA A 61 -1.44 -4.61 2.52
C ALA A 61 -2.02 -4.66 1.11
N ALA A 62 -2.95 -5.59 0.88
CA ALA A 62 -3.67 -5.68 -0.37
C ALA A 62 -5.13 -6.09 -0.17
N VAL A 63 -6.00 -5.72 -1.10
CA VAL A 63 -7.38 -6.23 -1.17
C VAL A 63 -7.72 -6.67 -2.58
N ASP A 64 -8.63 -7.64 -2.67
CA ASP A 64 -9.36 -7.98 -3.88
C ASP A 64 -10.80 -7.46 -3.74
N CYS A 65 -11.12 -6.39 -4.47
CA CYS A 65 -12.44 -5.75 -4.41
C CYS A 65 -13.55 -6.61 -5.02
N VAL A 66 -13.23 -7.42 -6.04
CA VAL A 66 -14.21 -8.24 -6.75
C VAL A 66 -14.58 -9.45 -5.89
N ARG A 67 -13.58 -10.10 -5.30
CA ARG A 67 -13.76 -11.29 -4.47
C ARG A 67 -14.02 -10.97 -3.01
N ARG A 68 -13.96 -9.69 -2.63
CA ARG A 68 -14.08 -9.19 -1.25
C ARG A 68 -13.11 -9.90 -0.30
N VAL A 69 -11.84 -9.92 -0.67
CA VAL A 69 -10.77 -10.54 0.13
C VAL A 69 -9.81 -9.47 0.61
N SER A 70 -9.39 -9.54 1.87
CA SER A 70 -8.33 -8.71 2.43
C SER A 70 -7.09 -9.54 2.73
N TYR A 71 -5.93 -8.97 2.43
CA TYR A 71 -4.62 -9.53 2.71
C TYR A 71 -3.88 -8.57 3.64
N SER A 72 -3.77 -8.94 4.92
CA SER A 72 -3.13 -8.10 5.93
C SER A 72 -1.64 -7.93 5.65
N SER A 73 -1.07 -6.87 6.21
CA SER A 73 0.36 -6.62 6.13
C SER A 73 1.23 -7.75 6.68
N TYR A 74 0.79 -8.41 7.74
CA TYR A 74 1.47 -9.60 8.26
C TYR A 74 1.52 -10.72 7.22
N VAL A 75 0.39 -11.01 6.58
CA VAL A 75 0.28 -12.07 5.57
C VAL A 75 1.19 -11.78 4.38
N LEU A 76 1.20 -10.55 3.87
CA LEU A 76 2.06 -10.16 2.75
C LEU A 76 3.55 -10.20 3.08
N GLN A 77 3.93 -9.82 4.31
CA GLN A 77 5.33 -9.67 4.69
C GLN A 77 6.00 -11.00 5.06
N TYR A 78 5.26 -11.90 5.71
CA TYR A 78 5.87 -13.07 6.37
C TYR A 78 5.48 -14.41 5.76
N LEU A 79 4.47 -14.47 4.88
CA LEU A 79 4.01 -15.74 4.30
C LEU A 79 4.38 -15.83 2.80
N PRO A 80 5.18 -16.82 2.38
CA PRO A 80 5.56 -16.96 0.98
C PRO A 80 4.36 -17.31 0.08
N ASP A 81 3.32 -17.96 0.63
CA ASP A 81 2.07 -18.33 -0.03
C ASP A 81 0.93 -17.33 0.27
N TRP A 82 1.24 -16.08 0.58
CA TRP A 82 0.28 -15.08 1.07
C TRP A 82 -0.99 -14.94 0.20
N ARG A 83 -0.89 -15.15 -1.12
CA ARG A 83 -2.04 -15.06 -2.04
C ARG A 83 -3.15 -16.08 -1.75
N SER A 84 -2.83 -17.23 -1.14
CA SER A 84 -3.83 -18.21 -0.69
C SER A 84 -4.27 -18.00 0.76
N ARG A 85 -3.74 -16.98 1.44
CA ARG A 85 -3.98 -16.69 2.87
C ARG A 85 -4.89 -15.48 3.09
N GLY A 86 -5.42 -14.92 2.00
CA GLY A 86 -6.39 -13.83 2.07
C GLY A 86 -7.63 -14.24 2.85
N GLN A 87 -8.20 -13.29 3.59
CA GLN A 87 -9.40 -13.50 4.39
C GLN A 87 -10.61 -12.91 3.66
N GLY A 88 -11.66 -13.71 3.51
CA GLY A 88 -12.94 -13.23 3.03
C GLY A 88 -13.52 -12.19 3.99
N VAL A 89 -14.04 -11.11 3.43
CA VAL A 89 -14.57 -9.98 4.20
C VAL A 89 -16.08 -10.09 4.29
N SER A 90 -16.57 -10.35 5.50
CA SER A 90 -18.00 -10.46 5.79
C SER A 90 -18.67 -9.09 5.94
N PRO A 91 -19.95 -8.96 5.57
CA PRO A 91 -20.70 -7.74 5.79
C PRO A 91 -20.80 -7.35 7.28
N GLY A 92 -20.84 -6.04 7.57
CA GLY A 92 -20.93 -5.49 8.92
C GLY A 92 -19.67 -5.64 9.77
N THR A 93 -18.54 -6.03 9.17
CA THR A 93 -17.26 -6.15 9.87
C THR A 93 -16.36 -4.95 9.59
N MET A 94 -15.40 -4.68 10.48
CA MET A 94 -14.36 -3.67 10.24
C MET A 94 -13.57 -3.95 8.95
N GLY A 95 -13.42 -5.23 8.59
CA GLY A 95 -12.82 -5.62 7.32
C GLY A 95 -13.60 -5.10 6.12
N GLN A 96 -14.94 -5.05 6.20
CA GLN A 96 -15.78 -4.48 5.14
C GLN A 96 -15.52 -2.99 4.99
N GLU A 97 -15.54 -2.23 6.08
CA GLU A 97 -15.37 -0.79 6.03
C GLU A 97 -14.01 -0.40 5.43
N LEU A 98 -12.93 -1.10 5.83
CA LEU A 98 -11.61 -0.94 5.21
C LEU A 98 -11.64 -1.30 3.72
N LEU A 99 -12.22 -2.44 3.36
CA LEU A 99 -12.29 -2.89 1.98
C LEU A 99 -13.07 -1.88 1.11
N ASP A 100 -14.25 -1.44 1.56
CA ASP A 100 -15.08 -0.48 0.84
C ASP A 100 -14.37 0.91 0.77
N PHE A 101 -13.62 1.31 1.82
CA PHE A 101 -12.79 2.52 1.81
C PHE A 101 -11.69 2.47 0.74
N VAL A 102 -10.96 1.36 0.66
CA VAL A 102 -9.87 1.14 -0.30
C VAL A 102 -10.43 1.04 -1.73
N CYS A 103 -11.47 0.22 -1.91
CA CYS A 103 -12.07 -0.05 -3.21
C CYS A 103 -12.78 1.16 -3.82
N SER A 104 -13.28 2.10 -3.02
CA SER A 104 -13.92 3.34 -3.51
C SER A 104 -12.93 4.40 -4.01
N ARG A 105 -11.63 4.27 -3.72
CA ARG A 105 -10.62 5.29 -4.02
C ARG A 105 -9.73 4.98 -5.22
N VAL A 106 -9.71 3.73 -5.67
CA VAL A 106 -8.93 3.32 -6.85
C VAL A 106 -9.84 3.26 -8.06
N ARG A 107 -9.57 4.16 -9.01
CA ARG A 107 -10.19 4.17 -10.33
C ARG A 107 -9.58 3.12 -11.25
#